data_AF-A0A2T0BCV8-F1
#
_entry.id   AF-A0A2T0BCV8-F1
#
_cell.length_a   1.000
_cell.length_b   1.000
_cell.length_c   1.000
_cell.angle_alpha   90.00
_cell.angle_beta   90.00
_cell.angle_gamma   90.00
#
_symmetry.space_group_name_H-M   'P 1'
#
loop_
_entity.id
_entity.type
_entity.pdbx_description
1 polymer ?
#
loop_
_entity_poly.entity_id
_entity_poly.type
_entity_poly.pdbx_seq_one_letter_code
_entity_poly.pdbx_strand_id
1 'polypeptide(L)'
;MKKPEILAPAGSLEKLKIAIDFGADAVYLGGGKLNLRAFSDNFNNEQIAEGVKYCHDRGRRVYVTMNVFPRNFDLKGVEDYIKGLNDLGIDAIIAADPAIVAAVKNAAPNLAIHLSTQANTVNWMAAKFWYDQGVKRIVLARELTFTEIKGFKENLPEDCELEAFVHGSMCMAYSGRCLISNYMLGRDANKGTCSNACRYKYSLVEETRPGEYFPVIEDDKGTYIMNSKDLCMIHHIPELMESGLHSFKIEGRMKSEFYVASAVKAFREAVDSYFENPEGYEFKEEWAHILNRVSHRKYHTGFFLGKSGEQTYDVSSYIRNYDIVGMVKSYDIETKTATVLQKNRVFEGDTVEVLRAYTPNFSVDIKELFDVEKNVKVDVANRAQMLFTIKVDTPLNENDMLIKGKIN
;
A
#
# COMPACT_ATOMS: atom_id res chain seq x y z
N MET A 1 -19.59 17.62 0.78
CA MET A 1 -18.75 16.50 0.29
C MET A 1 -18.34 15.66 1.50
N LYS A 2 -18.39 14.32 1.45
CA LYS A 2 -17.81 13.49 2.52
C LYS A 2 -16.31 13.34 2.25
N LYS A 3 -15.49 13.47 3.29
CA LYS A 3 -14.04 13.26 3.18
C LYS A 3 -13.76 11.77 2.94
N PRO A 4 -13.02 11.40 1.89
CA PRO A 4 -12.70 10.00 1.63
C PRO A 4 -11.69 9.48 2.65
N GLU A 5 -11.80 8.20 2.96
CA GLU A 5 -10.85 7.45 3.77
C GLU A 5 -9.50 7.35 3.06
N ILE A 6 -8.40 7.59 3.77
CA ILE A 6 -7.07 7.15 3.32
C ILE A 6 -6.82 5.73 3.83
N LEU A 7 -6.92 4.75 2.93
CA LEU A 7 -6.70 3.34 3.24
C LEU A 7 -5.26 2.93 2.91
N ALA A 8 -4.47 2.64 3.94
CA ALA A 8 -3.06 2.30 3.82
C ALA A 8 -2.79 0.78 3.87
N PRO A 9 -1.73 0.30 3.19
CA PRO A 9 -1.32 -1.09 3.27
C PRO A 9 -0.51 -1.36 4.54
N ALA A 10 -0.83 -2.45 5.25
CA ALA A 10 -0.05 -2.93 6.39
C ALA A 10 0.53 -4.32 6.08
N GLY A 11 1.85 -4.36 5.90
CA GLY A 11 2.60 -5.60 5.68
C GLY A 11 3.28 -6.18 6.91
N SER A 12 3.21 -5.49 8.05
CA SER A 12 3.70 -5.89 9.37
C SER A 12 3.07 -4.97 10.42
N LEU A 13 3.12 -5.34 11.70
CA LEU A 13 2.58 -4.52 12.79
C LEU A 13 3.30 -3.16 12.91
N GLU A 14 4.61 -3.11 12.66
CA GLU A 14 5.36 -1.84 12.62
C GLU A 14 4.82 -0.91 11.52
N LYS A 15 4.60 -1.44 10.31
CA LYS A 15 4.03 -0.67 9.19
C LYS A 15 2.59 -0.23 9.46
N LEU A 16 1.79 -1.03 10.17
CA LEU A 16 0.46 -0.65 10.61
C LEU A 16 0.52 0.58 11.51
N LYS A 17 1.35 0.54 12.56
CA LYS A 17 1.49 1.66 13.51
C LYS A 17 1.94 2.93 12.79
N ILE A 18 2.95 2.81 11.93
CA ILE A 18 3.45 3.93 11.10
C ILE A 18 2.36 4.49 10.19
N ALA A 19 1.57 3.65 9.51
CA ALA A 19 0.49 4.13 8.65
C ALA A 19 -0.52 4.97 9.43
N ILE A 20 -0.93 4.51 10.61
CA ILE A 20 -1.88 5.21 11.48
C ILE A 20 -1.28 6.52 12.02
N ASP A 21 -0.05 6.49 12.52
CA ASP A 21 0.64 7.67 13.04
C ASP A 21 0.83 8.74 11.97
N PHE A 22 1.01 8.34 10.71
CA PHE A 22 1.15 9.25 9.57
C PHE A 22 -0.20 9.74 8.99
N GLY A 23 -1.33 9.26 9.51
CA GLY A 23 -2.66 9.79 9.21
C GLY A 23 -3.54 8.93 8.32
N ALA A 24 -3.28 7.63 8.21
CA ALA A 24 -4.23 6.71 7.60
C ALA A 24 -5.49 6.61 8.44
N ASP A 25 -6.65 6.63 7.78
CA ASP A 25 -7.95 6.48 8.43
C ASP A 25 -8.27 4.99 8.70
N ALA A 26 -7.73 4.12 7.85
CA ALA A 26 -7.81 2.67 7.99
C ALA A 26 -6.57 1.99 7.40
N VAL A 27 -6.35 0.73 7.80
CA VAL A 27 -5.31 -0.14 7.26
C VAL A 27 -5.90 -1.43 6.72
N TYR A 28 -5.29 -2.00 5.67
CA TYR A 28 -5.59 -3.36 5.23
C TYR A 28 -4.37 -4.29 5.36
N LEU A 29 -4.60 -5.49 5.90
CA LEU A 29 -3.55 -6.47 6.18
C LEU A 29 -3.91 -7.89 5.68
N GLY A 30 -2.91 -8.76 5.65
CA GLY A 30 -3.10 -10.20 5.42
C GLY A 30 -2.98 -10.98 6.73
N GLY A 31 -3.98 -11.79 7.05
CA GLY A 31 -3.86 -12.78 8.13
C GLY A 31 -3.21 -14.08 7.64
N GLY A 32 -3.09 -15.06 8.53
CA GLY A 32 -2.38 -16.33 8.26
C GLY A 32 -2.99 -17.22 7.17
N LYS A 33 -4.20 -16.93 6.66
CA LYS A 33 -4.89 -17.75 5.65
C LYS A 33 -5.54 -16.91 4.55
N LEU A 34 -5.68 -17.52 3.36
CA LEU A 34 -6.55 -17.09 2.26
C LEU A 34 -6.32 -15.66 1.70
N ASN A 35 -5.09 -15.15 1.72
CA ASN A 35 -4.76 -13.84 1.16
C ASN A 35 -3.68 -13.90 0.04
N LEU A 36 -3.73 -12.99 -0.94
CA LEU A 36 -2.88 -13.05 -2.15
C LEU A 36 -1.40 -12.63 -1.98
N ARG A 37 -0.96 -12.19 -0.79
CA ARG A 37 0.44 -11.79 -0.55
C ARG A 37 1.07 -12.73 0.48
N ALA A 38 1.26 -13.99 0.07
CA ALA A 38 1.83 -15.02 0.93
C ALA A 38 3.25 -14.69 1.42
N PHE A 39 3.99 -13.86 0.68
CA PHE A 39 5.39 -13.49 0.96
C PHE A 39 5.57 -12.17 1.72
N SER A 40 4.50 -11.46 2.11
CA SER A 40 4.63 -10.41 3.14
C SER A 40 4.65 -11.05 4.53
N ASP A 41 5.16 -10.32 5.52
CA ASP A 41 5.06 -10.71 6.94
C ASP A 41 3.57 -10.70 7.35
N ASN A 42 2.86 -11.79 7.05
CA ASN A 42 1.45 -11.91 7.37
C ASN A 42 1.27 -11.95 8.89
N PHE A 43 0.17 -11.37 9.35
CA PHE A 43 -0.06 -11.23 10.78
C PHE A 43 -0.55 -12.56 11.36
N ASN A 44 -0.03 -12.91 12.54
CA ASN A 44 -0.67 -13.88 13.42
C ASN A 44 -1.82 -13.23 14.21
N ASN A 45 -2.60 -14.03 14.93
CA ASN A 45 -3.78 -13.53 15.64
C ASN A 45 -3.42 -12.53 16.75
N GLU A 46 -2.27 -12.72 17.42
CA GLU A 46 -1.79 -11.83 18.47
C GLU A 46 -1.46 -10.44 17.91
N GLN A 47 -0.76 -10.40 16.77
CA GLN A 47 -0.44 -9.16 16.06
C GLN A 47 -1.68 -8.48 15.49
N ILE A 48 -2.68 -9.24 15.03
CA ILE A 48 -3.97 -8.69 14.61
C ILE A 48 -4.66 -8.04 15.81
N ALA A 49 -4.73 -8.73 16.96
CA ALA A 49 -5.35 -8.19 18.17
C ALA A 49 -4.68 -6.88 18.63
N GLU A 50 -3.34 -6.85 18.64
CA GLU A 50 -2.58 -5.64 18.99
C GLU A 50 -2.83 -4.52 17.98
N GLY A 51 -2.83 -4.84 16.68
CA GLY A 51 -3.11 -3.88 15.61
C GLY A 51 -4.51 -3.30 15.68
N VAL A 52 -5.54 -4.14 15.92
CA VAL A 52 -6.93 -3.70 16.13
C VAL A 52 -7.01 -2.75 17.30
N LYS A 53 -6.46 -3.14 18.47
CA LYS A 53 -6.44 -2.27 19.65
C LYS A 53 -5.78 -0.92 19.33
N TYR A 54 -4.60 -0.95 18.72
CA TYR A 54 -3.84 0.26 18.41
C TYR A 54 -4.60 1.21 17.48
N CYS A 55 -5.29 0.68 16.47
CA CYS A 55 -6.14 1.45 15.55
C CYS A 55 -7.37 1.99 16.26
N HIS A 56 -8.12 1.16 16.98
CA HIS A 56 -9.37 1.53 17.66
C HIS A 56 -9.15 2.58 18.75
N ASP A 57 -8.04 2.49 19.52
CA ASP A 57 -7.64 3.51 20.50
C ASP A 57 -7.47 4.91 19.85
N ARG A 58 -7.27 4.96 18.52
CA ARG A 58 -7.10 6.18 17.71
C ARG A 58 -8.28 6.46 16.78
N GLY A 59 -9.40 5.74 16.92
CA GLY A 59 -10.58 5.87 16.07
C GLY A 59 -10.37 5.44 14.62
N ARG A 60 -9.43 4.51 14.37
CA ARG A 60 -9.03 4.03 13.03
C ARG A 60 -9.48 2.59 12.82
N ARG A 61 -9.59 2.16 11.56
CA ARG A 61 -10.16 0.85 11.20
C ARG A 61 -9.13 -0.15 10.68
N VAL A 62 -9.42 -1.44 10.82
CA VAL A 62 -8.58 -2.56 10.36
C VAL A 62 -9.39 -3.49 9.46
N TYR A 63 -8.89 -3.71 8.25
CA TYR A 63 -9.49 -4.62 7.27
C TYR A 63 -8.57 -5.81 7.00
N VAL A 64 -9.14 -7.03 6.99
CA VAL A 64 -8.38 -8.25 6.73
C VAL A 64 -8.69 -8.80 5.35
N THR A 65 -7.64 -9.08 4.58
CA THR A 65 -7.79 -9.64 3.23
C THR A 65 -8.01 -11.16 3.28
N MET A 66 -9.11 -11.61 2.65
CA MET A 66 -9.41 -13.01 2.34
C MET A 66 -9.77 -13.13 0.85
N ASN A 67 -8.88 -12.62 0.00
CA ASN A 67 -9.18 -12.28 -1.39
C ASN A 67 -8.63 -13.29 -2.42
N VAL A 68 -8.43 -14.54 -2.02
CA VAL A 68 -8.13 -15.65 -2.92
C VAL A 68 -9.41 -16.28 -3.50
N PHE A 69 -9.25 -17.09 -4.54
CA PHE A 69 -10.29 -18.01 -5.03
C PHE A 69 -10.00 -19.41 -4.46
N PRO A 70 -10.61 -19.79 -3.32
CA PRO A 70 -10.31 -21.04 -2.63
C PRO A 70 -10.75 -22.27 -3.43
N ARG A 71 -10.01 -23.38 -3.31
CA ARG A 71 -10.47 -24.71 -3.73
C ARG A 71 -11.24 -25.38 -2.58
N ASN A 72 -11.95 -26.47 -2.86
CA ASN A 72 -12.78 -27.15 -1.85
C ASN A 72 -12.03 -27.49 -0.55
N PHE A 73 -10.74 -27.83 -0.63
CA PHE A 73 -9.95 -28.13 0.57
C PHE A 73 -9.57 -26.86 1.36
N ASP A 74 -9.47 -25.70 0.71
CA ASP A 74 -9.21 -24.40 1.34
C ASP A 74 -10.42 -23.90 2.14
N LEU A 75 -11.62 -24.37 1.81
CA LEU A 75 -12.87 -24.01 2.51
C LEU A 75 -13.02 -24.69 3.87
N LYS A 76 -12.22 -25.73 4.17
CA LYS A 76 -12.27 -26.41 5.46
C LYS A 76 -11.84 -25.46 6.58
N GLY A 77 -12.74 -25.21 7.53
CA GLY A 77 -12.50 -24.31 8.67
C GLY A 77 -12.48 -22.83 8.31
N VAL A 78 -13.01 -22.44 7.14
CA VAL A 78 -13.07 -21.03 6.73
C VAL A 78 -13.98 -20.20 7.63
N GLU A 79 -15.14 -20.74 8.00
CA GLU A 79 -16.10 -20.06 8.88
C GLU A 79 -15.54 -19.88 10.30
N ASP A 80 -14.83 -20.87 10.83
CA ASP A 80 -14.18 -20.76 12.14
C ASP A 80 -13.06 -19.72 12.13
N TYR A 81 -12.30 -19.63 11.04
CA TYR A 81 -11.30 -18.59 10.88
C TYR A 81 -11.94 -17.19 10.79
N ILE A 82 -13.05 -17.05 10.09
CA ILE A 82 -13.81 -15.79 10.01
C ILE A 82 -14.35 -15.39 11.38
N LYS A 83 -14.92 -16.33 12.15
CA LYS A 83 -15.36 -16.09 13.53
C LYS A 83 -14.20 -15.60 14.39
N GLY A 84 -13.05 -16.28 14.33
CA GLY A 84 -11.85 -15.85 15.04
C GLY A 84 -11.43 -14.43 14.69
N LEU A 85 -11.44 -14.05 13.40
CA LEU A 85 -11.14 -12.67 12.99
C LEU A 85 -12.17 -11.67 13.53
N ASN A 86 -13.46 -12.01 13.45
CA ASN A 86 -14.54 -11.17 13.98
C ASN A 86 -14.41 -10.96 15.49
N ASP A 87 -14.07 -12.00 16.25
CA ASP A 87 -13.87 -11.94 17.70
C ASP A 87 -12.66 -11.08 18.10
N LEU A 88 -11.67 -10.95 17.20
CA LEU A 88 -10.55 -10.01 17.35
C LEU A 88 -10.95 -8.55 17.11
N GLY A 89 -12.17 -8.28 16.64
CA GLY A 89 -12.70 -6.93 16.44
C GLY A 89 -12.27 -6.26 15.13
N ILE A 90 -11.94 -7.02 14.07
CA ILE A 90 -11.67 -6.41 12.76
C ILE A 90 -12.92 -5.73 12.20
N ASP A 91 -12.74 -4.68 11.40
CA ASP A 91 -13.86 -3.86 10.90
C ASP A 91 -14.46 -4.39 9.60
N ALA A 92 -13.66 -5.06 8.77
CA ALA A 92 -14.13 -5.64 7.52
C ALA A 92 -13.24 -6.77 6.98
N ILE A 93 -13.83 -7.66 6.18
CA ILE A 93 -13.10 -8.62 5.34
C ILE A 93 -13.10 -8.14 3.88
N ILE A 94 -11.93 -8.11 3.26
CA ILE A 94 -11.76 -7.85 1.83
C ILE A 94 -11.77 -9.20 1.09
N ALA A 95 -12.89 -9.54 0.44
CA ALA A 95 -13.13 -10.83 -0.22
C ALA A 95 -13.27 -10.69 -1.73
N ALA A 96 -13.02 -11.77 -2.50
CA ALA A 96 -13.19 -11.79 -3.95
C ALA A 96 -14.15 -12.88 -4.42
N ASP A 97 -14.04 -14.06 -3.81
CA ASP A 97 -14.78 -15.25 -4.20
C ASP A 97 -16.18 -15.30 -3.54
N PRO A 98 -17.24 -15.67 -4.28
CA PRO A 98 -18.59 -15.81 -3.73
C PRO A 98 -18.68 -16.74 -2.51
N ALA A 99 -17.88 -17.80 -2.45
CA ALA A 99 -17.86 -18.73 -1.33
C ALA A 99 -17.34 -18.07 -0.05
N ILE A 100 -16.35 -17.17 -0.17
CA ILE A 100 -15.88 -16.39 0.99
C ILE A 100 -16.95 -15.39 1.43
N VAL A 101 -17.61 -14.70 0.49
CA VAL A 101 -18.72 -13.79 0.82
C VAL A 101 -19.84 -14.53 1.55
N ALA A 102 -20.24 -15.70 1.06
CA ALA A 102 -21.23 -16.55 1.72
C ALA A 102 -20.77 -17.00 3.11
N ALA A 103 -19.51 -17.44 3.25
CA ALA A 103 -18.95 -17.85 4.53
C ALA A 103 -18.93 -16.70 5.56
N VAL A 104 -18.63 -15.46 5.15
CA VAL A 104 -18.67 -14.31 6.06
C VAL A 104 -20.08 -14.06 6.56
N LYS A 105 -21.09 -14.10 5.67
CA LYS A 105 -22.49 -13.91 6.06
C LYS A 105 -22.99 -14.97 7.03
N ASN A 106 -22.55 -16.22 6.87
CA ASN A 106 -22.92 -17.31 7.78
C ASN A 106 -22.22 -17.18 9.13
N ALA A 107 -20.92 -16.88 9.10
CA ALA A 107 -20.06 -16.98 10.28
C ALA A 107 -20.04 -15.70 11.12
N ALA A 108 -20.17 -14.53 10.49
CA ALA A 108 -20.10 -13.20 11.10
C ALA A 108 -21.02 -12.21 10.35
N PRO A 109 -22.36 -12.34 10.48
CA PRO A 109 -23.34 -11.61 9.66
C PRO A 109 -23.28 -10.08 9.77
N ASN A 110 -22.72 -9.55 10.86
CA ASN A 110 -22.58 -8.11 11.08
C ASN A 110 -21.23 -7.55 10.61
N LEU A 111 -20.29 -8.42 10.23
CA LEU A 111 -18.96 -8.00 9.78
C LEU A 111 -19.05 -7.46 8.35
N ALA A 112 -18.52 -6.25 8.13
CA ALA A 112 -18.58 -5.64 6.81
C ALA A 112 -17.76 -6.42 5.78
N ILE A 113 -18.29 -6.50 4.56
CA ILE A 113 -17.62 -7.15 3.43
C ILE A 113 -17.24 -6.09 2.41
N HIS A 114 -15.96 -6.01 2.10
CA HIS A 114 -15.41 -5.19 1.03
C HIS A 114 -15.03 -6.09 -0.15
N LEU A 115 -15.49 -5.79 -1.36
CA LEU A 115 -15.13 -6.56 -2.55
C LEU A 115 -13.75 -6.19 -3.04
N SER A 116 -12.86 -7.16 -3.14
CA SER A 116 -11.51 -7.04 -3.70
C SER A 116 -11.55 -6.72 -5.19
N THR A 117 -10.60 -5.91 -5.65
CA THR A 117 -10.33 -5.66 -7.08
C THR A 117 -10.13 -6.96 -7.90
N GLN A 118 -9.81 -8.08 -7.25
CA GLN A 118 -9.76 -9.41 -7.86
C GLN A 118 -11.09 -9.87 -8.48
N ALA A 119 -12.22 -9.37 -7.98
CA ALA A 119 -13.54 -9.65 -8.56
C ALA A 119 -13.80 -8.85 -9.85
N ASN A 120 -12.88 -7.95 -10.23
CA ASN A 120 -12.86 -7.25 -11.51
C ASN A 120 -14.17 -6.53 -11.86
N THR A 121 -14.61 -5.66 -10.95
CA THR A 121 -15.88 -4.95 -11.09
C THR A 121 -15.69 -3.68 -11.92
N VAL A 122 -16.06 -3.78 -13.21
CA VAL A 122 -15.89 -2.72 -14.23
C VAL A 122 -17.19 -2.02 -14.64
N ASN A 123 -18.35 -2.45 -14.13
CA ASN A 123 -19.63 -1.81 -14.42
C ASN A 123 -20.56 -1.80 -13.20
N TRP A 124 -21.51 -0.86 -13.19
CA TRP A 124 -22.42 -0.65 -12.07
C TRP A 124 -23.35 -1.83 -11.82
N MET A 125 -23.74 -2.60 -12.85
CA MET A 125 -24.60 -3.78 -12.67
C MET A 125 -23.90 -4.87 -11.86
N ALA A 126 -22.62 -5.13 -12.15
CA ALA A 126 -21.81 -6.06 -11.38
C ALA A 126 -21.60 -5.55 -9.94
N ALA A 127 -21.36 -4.26 -9.76
CA ALA A 127 -21.27 -3.67 -8.42
C ALA A 127 -22.59 -3.81 -7.64
N LYS A 128 -23.74 -3.58 -8.30
CA LYS A 128 -25.07 -3.74 -7.71
C LYS A 128 -25.35 -5.19 -7.32
N PHE A 129 -24.99 -6.14 -8.18
CA PHE A 129 -25.08 -7.57 -7.86
C PHE A 129 -24.35 -7.89 -6.56
N TRP A 130 -23.09 -7.47 -6.43
CA TRP A 130 -22.29 -7.72 -5.22
C TRP A 130 -22.86 -7.01 -4.00
N TYR A 131 -23.32 -5.77 -4.16
CA TYR A 131 -24.00 -5.05 -3.09
C TYR A 131 -25.25 -5.80 -2.60
N ASP A 132 -26.07 -6.33 -3.50
CA ASP A 132 -27.26 -7.13 -3.17
C ASP A 132 -26.89 -8.45 -2.47
N GLN A 133 -25.67 -8.96 -2.69
CA GLN A 133 -25.14 -10.09 -1.93
C GLN A 133 -24.68 -9.71 -0.52
N GLY A 134 -24.72 -8.44 -0.11
CA GLY A 134 -24.34 -7.96 1.23
C GLY A 134 -22.97 -7.29 1.29
N VAL A 135 -22.31 -7.05 0.14
CA VAL A 135 -21.08 -6.26 0.08
C VAL A 135 -21.40 -4.80 0.35
N LYS A 136 -20.63 -4.16 1.24
CA LYS A 136 -20.81 -2.75 1.60
C LYS A 136 -19.90 -1.79 0.84
N ARG A 137 -18.72 -2.26 0.43
CA ARG A 137 -17.75 -1.46 -0.33
C ARG A 137 -17.23 -2.21 -1.54
N ILE A 138 -17.20 -1.57 -2.69
CA ILE A 138 -16.69 -2.12 -3.95
C ILE A 138 -15.32 -1.50 -4.25
N VAL A 139 -14.26 -2.29 -4.22
CA VAL A 139 -12.96 -1.87 -4.75
C VAL A 139 -12.99 -2.01 -6.26
N LEU A 140 -13.06 -0.86 -6.93
CA LEU A 140 -13.20 -0.76 -8.37
C LEU A 140 -11.98 -1.34 -9.11
N ALA A 141 -12.22 -1.76 -10.34
CA ALA A 141 -11.16 -2.13 -11.27
C ALA A 141 -10.24 -0.93 -11.55
N ARG A 142 -8.96 -1.18 -11.81
CA ARG A 142 -7.94 -0.11 -11.98
C ARG A 142 -7.94 0.48 -13.38
N GLU A 143 -8.73 -0.10 -14.27
CA GLU A 143 -8.88 0.23 -15.68
C GLU A 143 -9.97 1.28 -15.95
N LEU A 144 -10.69 1.73 -14.91
CA LEU A 144 -11.77 2.69 -15.05
C LEU A 144 -11.27 4.13 -15.16
N THR A 145 -11.91 4.89 -16.05
CA THR A 145 -11.79 6.35 -16.16
C THR A 145 -12.61 7.07 -15.09
N PHE A 146 -12.32 8.35 -14.84
CA PHE A 146 -13.18 9.19 -13.99
C PHE A 146 -14.63 9.24 -14.46
N THR A 147 -14.85 9.29 -15.78
CA THR A 147 -16.20 9.30 -16.37
C THR A 147 -16.96 8.03 -16.03
N GLU A 148 -16.32 6.86 -16.17
CA GLU A 148 -16.94 5.59 -15.81
C GLU A 148 -17.22 5.49 -14.30
N ILE A 149 -16.26 5.91 -13.45
CA ILE A 149 -16.42 5.91 -11.99
C ILE A 149 -17.65 6.74 -11.57
N LYS A 150 -17.84 7.92 -12.16
CA LYS A 150 -19.02 8.77 -11.89
C LYS A 150 -20.34 8.05 -12.23
N GLY A 151 -20.37 7.28 -13.31
CA GLY A 151 -21.54 6.48 -13.70
C GLY A 151 -21.94 5.39 -12.68
N PHE A 152 -21.04 4.92 -11.82
CA PHE A 152 -21.41 3.99 -10.74
C PHE A 152 -22.31 4.66 -9.71
N LYS A 153 -22.01 5.90 -9.30
CA LYS A 153 -22.76 6.61 -8.26
C LYS A 153 -24.20 6.89 -8.66
N GLU A 154 -24.44 7.13 -9.95
CA GLU A 154 -25.79 7.36 -10.48
C GLU A 154 -26.68 6.10 -10.42
N ASN A 155 -26.09 4.91 -10.39
CA ASN A 155 -26.81 3.64 -10.52
C ASN A 155 -26.74 2.75 -9.26
N LEU A 156 -26.02 3.19 -8.22
CA LEU A 156 -25.85 2.44 -6.98
C LEU A 156 -26.56 3.12 -5.80
N PRO A 157 -27.03 2.34 -4.80
CA PRO A 157 -27.53 2.90 -3.55
C PRO A 157 -26.52 3.81 -2.86
N GLU A 158 -27.01 4.83 -2.13
CA GLU A 158 -26.14 5.81 -1.48
C GLU A 158 -25.18 5.20 -0.44
N ASP A 159 -25.57 4.10 0.21
CA ASP A 159 -24.76 3.37 1.18
C ASP A 159 -23.84 2.30 0.55
N CYS A 160 -23.80 2.21 -0.79
CA CYS A 160 -22.80 1.42 -1.51
C CYS A 160 -21.52 2.24 -1.67
N GLU A 161 -20.49 1.91 -0.88
CA GLU A 161 -19.22 2.62 -0.90
C GLU A 161 -18.35 2.19 -2.10
N LEU A 162 -17.62 3.15 -2.68
CA LEU A 162 -16.68 2.93 -3.77
C LEU A 162 -15.26 3.22 -3.30
N GLU A 163 -14.32 2.34 -3.65
CA GLU A 163 -12.90 2.46 -3.33
C GLU A 163 -12.07 2.29 -4.61
N ALA A 164 -11.04 3.12 -4.79
CA ALA A 164 -10.12 2.98 -5.92
C ALA A 164 -8.67 3.12 -5.45
N PHE A 165 -7.77 2.47 -6.18
CA PHE A 165 -6.34 2.68 -5.97
C PHE A 165 -5.95 4.07 -6.49
N VAL A 166 -5.16 4.81 -5.71
CA VAL A 166 -4.67 6.16 -6.08
C VAL A 166 -3.15 6.24 -6.15
N HIS A 167 -2.45 5.23 -5.59
CA HIS A 167 -1.00 5.18 -5.57
C HIS A 167 -0.47 3.75 -5.51
N GLY A 168 0.69 3.52 -6.15
CA GLY A 168 1.46 2.28 -6.07
C GLY A 168 1.41 1.40 -7.32
N SER A 169 2.02 0.22 -7.24
CA SER A 169 2.27 -0.59 -8.43
C SER A 169 0.99 -1.15 -9.07
N MET A 170 0.89 -1.04 -10.39
CA MET A 170 -0.23 -1.55 -11.19
C MET A 170 0.07 -2.89 -11.85
N CYS A 171 -0.88 -3.83 -11.71
CA CYS A 171 -0.91 -5.06 -12.50
C CYS A 171 -1.59 -4.78 -13.84
N MET A 172 -1.12 -5.37 -14.93
CA MET A 172 -1.78 -5.29 -16.25
C MET A 172 -2.51 -6.57 -16.65
N ALA A 173 -2.43 -7.63 -15.84
CA ALA A 173 -3.06 -8.92 -16.15
C ALA A 173 -4.52 -8.97 -15.65
N TYR A 174 -5.44 -9.24 -16.57
CA TYR A 174 -6.86 -9.53 -16.29
C TYR A 174 -6.97 -10.92 -15.64
N SER A 175 -7.27 -10.97 -14.34
CA SER A 175 -7.46 -12.19 -13.53
C SER A 175 -6.22 -13.08 -13.40
N GLY A 176 -5.70 -13.25 -12.18
CA GLY A 176 -4.53 -14.08 -11.86
C GLY A 176 -4.73 -15.59 -12.08
N ARG A 177 -4.85 -16.02 -13.34
CA ARG A 177 -4.98 -17.42 -13.77
C ARG A 177 -3.88 -17.75 -14.77
N CYS A 178 -3.11 -18.81 -14.51
CA CYS A 178 -1.99 -19.22 -15.38
C CYS A 178 -2.48 -20.08 -16.55
N LEU A 179 -2.50 -19.49 -17.76
CA LEU A 179 -2.86 -20.18 -19.01
C LEU A 179 -1.64 -20.76 -19.77
N ILE A 180 -0.43 -20.28 -19.46
CA ILE A 180 0.78 -20.57 -20.25
C ILE A 180 1.20 -22.05 -20.18
N SER A 181 1.09 -22.67 -18.99
CA SER A 181 1.45 -24.07 -18.76
C SER A 181 0.52 -25.03 -19.52
N ASN A 182 -0.79 -24.72 -19.54
CA ASN A 182 -1.78 -25.54 -20.24
C ASN A 182 -1.61 -25.40 -21.76
N TYR A 183 -1.48 -24.15 -22.23
CA TYR A 183 -1.41 -23.85 -23.65
C TYR A 183 -0.13 -24.39 -24.31
N MET A 184 1.03 -24.22 -23.68
CA MET A 184 2.30 -24.61 -24.30
C MET A 184 2.63 -26.10 -24.18
N LEU A 185 2.19 -26.75 -23.10
CA LEU A 185 2.69 -28.08 -22.72
C LEU A 185 1.57 -29.07 -22.35
N GLY A 186 0.30 -28.70 -22.53
CA GLY A 186 -0.86 -29.55 -22.19
C GLY A 186 -0.98 -29.85 -20.70
N ARG A 187 -0.36 -29.02 -19.84
CA ARG A 187 -0.23 -29.24 -18.41
C ARG A 187 -0.96 -28.16 -17.63
N ASP A 188 -2.15 -28.49 -17.14
CA ASP A 188 -3.02 -27.55 -16.43
C ASP A 188 -2.50 -27.21 -15.02
N ALA A 189 -1.83 -26.06 -14.92
CA ALA A 189 -1.31 -25.54 -13.65
C ALA A 189 -2.42 -25.34 -12.60
N ASN A 190 -3.68 -25.09 -13.02
CA ASN A 190 -4.81 -24.95 -12.11
C ASN A 190 -5.29 -26.29 -11.54
N LYS A 191 -4.78 -27.42 -12.06
CA LYS A 191 -5.02 -28.79 -11.57
C LYS A 191 -3.79 -29.43 -10.91
N GLY A 192 -2.76 -28.65 -10.61
CA GLY A 192 -1.57 -29.13 -9.88
C GLY A 192 -0.54 -29.86 -10.73
N THR A 193 -0.66 -29.82 -12.07
CA THR A 193 0.32 -30.42 -13.00
C THR A 193 1.25 -29.37 -13.61
N CYS A 194 1.64 -28.35 -12.83
CA CYS A 194 2.46 -27.24 -13.30
C CYS A 194 3.78 -27.71 -13.93
N SER A 195 4.08 -27.20 -15.13
CA SER A 195 5.32 -27.50 -15.85
C SER A 195 6.48 -26.56 -15.49
N ASN A 196 6.23 -25.53 -14.67
CA ASN A 196 7.13 -24.40 -14.46
C ASN A 196 7.55 -23.67 -15.74
N ALA A 197 6.72 -23.71 -16.79
CA ALA A 197 7.02 -23.06 -18.08
C ALA A 197 7.40 -21.59 -17.88
N CYS A 198 6.67 -20.87 -17.04
CA CYS A 198 6.88 -19.48 -16.64
C CYS A 198 8.26 -19.16 -16.01
N ARG A 199 9.03 -20.16 -15.57
CA ARG A 199 10.44 -19.99 -15.11
C ARG A 199 11.46 -20.01 -16.24
N TYR A 200 11.02 -20.25 -17.48
CA TYR A 200 11.89 -20.12 -18.63
C TYR A 200 12.23 -18.64 -18.81
N LYS A 201 13.36 -18.37 -19.45
CA LYS A 201 13.74 -16.99 -19.77
C LYS A 201 12.87 -16.49 -20.91
N TYR A 202 11.74 -15.90 -20.55
CA TYR A 202 10.89 -15.18 -21.47
C TYR A 202 11.14 -13.69 -21.37
N SER A 203 11.14 -13.05 -22.51
CA SER A 203 11.06 -11.61 -22.65
C SER A 203 9.73 -11.30 -23.30
N LEU A 204 8.83 -10.61 -22.61
CA LEU A 204 7.61 -10.10 -23.23
C LEU A 204 7.93 -8.76 -23.88
N VAL A 205 7.95 -8.76 -25.20
CA VAL A 205 8.13 -7.58 -26.05
C VAL A 205 6.86 -7.43 -26.87
N GLU A 206 6.26 -6.24 -26.87
CA GLU A 206 5.18 -5.95 -27.81
C GLU A 206 5.79 -5.86 -29.22
N GLU A 207 5.17 -6.52 -30.20
CA GLU A 207 5.66 -6.60 -31.57
C GLU A 207 5.95 -5.23 -32.21
N THR A 208 5.15 -4.22 -31.85
CA THR A 208 5.28 -2.84 -32.33
C THR A 208 6.23 -1.98 -31.48
N ARG A 209 6.75 -2.51 -30.36
CA ARG A 209 7.68 -1.84 -29.45
C ARG A 209 8.94 -2.70 -29.19
N PRO A 210 9.74 -2.96 -30.23
CA PRO A 210 10.95 -3.76 -30.11
C PRO A 210 11.95 -3.11 -29.14
N GLY A 211 12.48 -3.91 -28.20
CA GLY A 211 13.44 -3.46 -27.18
C GLY A 211 12.82 -3.09 -25.84
N GLU A 212 11.49 -3.04 -25.74
CA GLU A 212 10.76 -2.77 -24.50
C GLU A 212 10.29 -4.06 -23.83
N TYR A 213 10.80 -4.33 -22.62
CA TYR A 213 10.50 -5.55 -21.88
C TYR A 213 9.48 -5.29 -20.77
N PHE A 214 8.34 -5.96 -20.83
CA PHE A 214 7.38 -5.98 -19.74
C PHE A 214 7.87 -6.92 -18.62
N PRO A 215 7.97 -6.47 -17.35
CA PRO A 215 8.35 -7.34 -16.26
C PRO A 215 7.30 -8.43 -16.04
N VAL A 216 7.74 -9.67 -16.10
CA VAL A 216 6.94 -10.86 -15.76
C VAL A 216 7.42 -11.35 -14.40
N ILE A 217 6.58 -11.22 -13.39
CA ILE A 217 6.86 -11.71 -12.02
C ILE A 217 6.02 -12.96 -11.82
N GLU A 218 6.60 -14.02 -11.28
CA GLU A 218 5.90 -15.27 -10.99
C GLU A 218 6.03 -15.60 -9.51
N ASP A 219 4.92 -16.04 -8.92
CA ASP A 219 4.90 -16.69 -7.61
C ASP A 219 4.00 -17.95 -7.63
N ASP A 220 3.92 -18.66 -6.50
CA ASP A 220 3.14 -19.89 -6.37
C ASP A 220 1.63 -19.72 -6.65
N LYS A 221 1.15 -18.48 -6.79
CA LYS A 221 -0.25 -18.13 -7.04
C LYS A 221 -0.50 -17.61 -8.46
N GLY A 222 0.54 -17.34 -9.25
CA GLY A 222 0.39 -17.02 -10.66
C GLY A 222 1.53 -16.19 -11.26
N THR A 223 1.33 -15.82 -12.52
CA THR A 223 2.24 -14.98 -13.30
C THR A 223 1.61 -13.61 -13.52
N TYR A 224 2.34 -12.55 -13.21
CA TYR A 224 1.89 -11.17 -13.29
C TYR A 224 2.72 -10.43 -14.32
N ILE A 225 2.06 -9.88 -15.35
CA ILE A 225 2.66 -8.88 -16.22
C ILE A 225 2.46 -7.53 -15.53
N MET A 226 3.55 -6.96 -15.05
CA MET A 226 3.51 -5.69 -14.33
C MET A 226 3.61 -4.53 -15.31
N ASN A 227 2.94 -3.42 -14.98
CA ASN A 227 3.14 -2.18 -15.70
C ASN A 227 4.59 -1.68 -15.47
N SER A 228 5.16 -1.01 -16.47
CA SER A 228 6.45 -0.34 -16.37
C SER A 228 6.40 0.91 -15.47
N LYS A 229 5.19 1.37 -15.11
CA LYS A 229 4.92 2.57 -14.31
C LYS A 229 4.13 2.27 -13.02
N ASP A 230 4.34 3.09 -12.00
CA ASP A 230 3.52 3.10 -10.78
C ASP A 230 2.37 4.12 -10.92
N LEU A 231 1.21 3.82 -10.34
CA LEU A 231 0.09 4.76 -10.24
C LEU A 231 0.44 5.88 -9.27
N CYS A 232 0.13 7.12 -9.62
CA CYS A 232 0.15 8.24 -8.70
C CYS A 232 -0.84 9.32 -9.14
N MET A 233 -1.88 9.52 -8.34
CA MET A 233 -2.94 10.51 -8.59
C MET A 233 -2.78 11.78 -7.74
N ILE A 234 -1.60 12.03 -7.15
CA ILE A 234 -1.38 13.12 -6.18
C ILE A 234 -1.66 14.52 -6.77
N HIS A 235 -1.48 14.72 -8.09
CA HIS A 235 -1.77 15.99 -8.76
C HIS A 235 -3.26 16.17 -9.12
N HIS A 236 -4.07 15.14 -8.90
CA HIS A 236 -5.49 15.08 -9.32
C HIS A 236 -6.42 14.93 -8.12
N ILE A 237 -6.07 15.55 -6.98
CA ILE A 237 -6.89 15.53 -5.76
C ILE A 237 -8.28 16.11 -5.99
N PRO A 238 -8.46 17.26 -6.68
CA PRO A 238 -9.79 17.78 -6.98
C PRO A 238 -10.67 16.75 -7.71
N GLU A 239 -10.16 16.15 -8.79
CA GLU A 239 -10.90 15.18 -9.59
C GLU A 239 -11.21 13.90 -8.80
N LEU A 240 -10.29 13.45 -7.95
CA LEU A 240 -10.51 12.33 -7.03
C LEU A 240 -11.61 12.65 -6.02
N MET A 241 -11.60 13.84 -5.41
CA MET A 241 -12.60 14.24 -4.41
C MET A 241 -14.01 14.40 -5.02
N GLU A 242 -14.08 14.82 -6.28
CA GLU A 242 -15.32 14.95 -7.05
C GLU A 242 -15.80 13.65 -7.70
N SER A 243 -14.98 12.59 -7.71
CA SER A 243 -15.31 11.32 -8.36
C SER A 243 -16.38 10.49 -7.62
N GLY A 244 -16.70 10.83 -6.37
CA GLY A 244 -17.65 10.10 -5.53
C GLY A 244 -17.07 8.83 -4.88
N LEU A 245 -15.74 8.67 -4.91
CA LEU A 245 -15.02 7.66 -4.14
C LEU A 245 -15.11 7.95 -2.63
N HIS A 246 -15.25 6.89 -1.84
CA HIS A 246 -15.33 6.95 -0.38
C HIS A 246 -14.01 6.55 0.28
N SER A 247 -13.12 5.88 -0.47
CA SER A 247 -11.82 5.43 0.01
C SER A 247 -10.77 5.52 -1.10
N PHE A 248 -9.65 6.17 -0.76
CA PHE A 248 -8.44 6.25 -1.56
C PHE A 248 -7.45 5.21 -1.05
N LYS A 249 -7.28 4.16 -1.84
CA LYS A 249 -6.45 3.02 -1.48
C LYS A 249 -5.02 3.19 -1.98
N ILE A 250 -4.06 3.03 -1.09
CA ILE A 250 -2.63 2.99 -1.41
C ILE A 250 -2.21 1.52 -1.54
N GLU A 251 -1.60 1.13 -2.67
CA GLU A 251 -0.99 -0.19 -2.82
C GLU A 251 0.43 -0.19 -2.24
N GLY A 252 0.83 -1.28 -1.57
CA GLY A 252 2.19 -1.36 -1.03
C GLY A 252 2.41 -2.28 0.16
N ARG A 253 1.65 -3.38 0.35
CA ARG A 253 1.87 -4.27 1.52
C ARG A 253 3.30 -4.84 1.61
N MET A 254 4.00 -4.95 0.48
CA MET A 254 5.40 -5.40 0.42
C MET A 254 6.42 -4.26 0.41
N LYS A 255 5.97 -3.01 0.51
CA LYS A 255 6.86 -1.84 0.53
C LYS A 255 7.38 -1.59 1.96
N SER A 256 8.38 -0.73 2.06
CA SER A 256 9.02 -0.37 3.33
C SER A 256 8.14 0.55 4.18
N GLU A 257 8.48 0.69 5.46
CA GLU A 257 7.88 1.67 6.37
C GLU A 257 7.96 3.09 5.78
N PHE A 258 9.11 3.44 5.19
CA PHE A 258 9.34 4.74 4.55
C PHE A 258 8.39 5.00 3.37
N TYR A 259 8.08 3.97 2.58
CA TYR A 259 7.11 4.10 1.50
C TYR A 259 5.71 4.41 2.05
N VAL A 260 5.27 3.65 3.05
CA VAL A 260 3.94 3.80 3.66
C VAL A 260 3.80 5.18 4.30
N ALA A 261 4.76 5.59 5.13
CA ALA A 261 4.81 6.91 5.76
C ALA A 261 4.72 8.06 4.74
N SER A 262 5.55 7.99 3.68
CA SER A 262 5.59 9.03 2.64
C SER A 262 4.28 9.10 1.86
N ALA A 263 3.73 7.96 1.45
CA ALA A 263 2.50 7.91 0.68
C ALA A 263 1.29 8.39 1.50
N VAL A 264 1.17 7.93 2.73
CA VAL A 264 0.07 8.34 3.62
C VAL A 264 0.15 9.84 3.90
N LYS A 265 1.31 10.37 4.30
CA LYS A 265 1.49 11.81 4.57
C LYS A 265 1.10 12.66 3.37
N ALA A 266 1.65 12.37 2.19
CA ALA A 266 1.42 13.18 0.99
C ALA A 266 -0.07 13.23 0.64
N PHE A 267 -0.75 12.08 0.61
CA PHE A 267 -2.19 12.05 0.33
C PHE A 267 -3.04 12.65 1.46
N ARG A 268 -2.67 12.41 2.72
CA ARG A 268 -3.39 12.97 3.87
C ARG A 268 -3.38 14.49 3.83
N GLU A 269 -2.21 15.10 3.69
CA GLU A 269 -2.04 16.55 3.63
C GLU A 269 -2.72 17.16 2.40
N ALA A 270 -2.60 16.54 1.23
CA ALA A 270 -3.24 17.05 0.02
C ALA A 270 -4.77 17.00 0.11
N VAL A 271 -5.33 15.89 0.62
CA VAL A 271 -6.77 15.74 0.84
C VAL A 271 -7.27 16.66 1.95
N ASP A 272 -6.49 16.87 3.02
CA ASP A 272 -6.85 17.84 4.08
C ASP A 272 -6.93 19.24 3.52
N SER A 273 -5.88 19.67 2.81
CA SER A 273 -5.79 21.00 2.21
C SER A 273 -6.95 21.26 1.22
N TYR A 274 -7.31 20.28 0.39
CA TYR A 274 -8.46 20.41 -0.51
C TYR A 274 -9.77 20.45 0.27
N PHE A 275 -9.95 19.55 1.25
CA PHE A 275 -11.20 19.46 2.02
C PHE A 275 -11.48 20.71 2.86
N GLU A 276 -10.44 21.37 3.37
CA GLU A 276 -10.54 22.62 4.14
C GLU A 276 -10.92 23.82 3.28
N ASN A 277 -10.35 23.92 2.07
CA ASN A 277 -10.64 25.02 1.15
C ASN A 277 -10.64 24.56 -0.33
N PRO A 278 -11.75 23.97 -0.82
CA PRO A 278 -11.83 23.48 -2.20
C PRO A 278 -11.67 24.60 -3.24
N GLU A 279 -12.26 25.78 -3.02
CA GLU A 279 -12.25 26.90 -3.98
C GLU A 279 -10.86 27.54 -4.11
N GLY A 280 -10.09 27.56 -3.03
CA GLY A 280 -8.72 28.09 -3.00
C GLY A 280 -7.64 27.02 -2.91
N TYR A 281 -7.94 25.79 -3.31
CA TYR A 281 -6.96 24.70 -3.25
C TYR A 281 -5.77 24.98 -4.17
N GLU A 282 -4.57 24.95 -3.59
CA GLU A 282 -3.30 25.04 -4.31
C GLU A 282 -2.49 23.77 -4.06
N PHE A 283 -2.02 23.15 -5.13
CA PHE A 283 -1.16 21.98 -5.04
C PHE A 283 0.22 22.37 -4.52
N LYS A 284 0.72 21.67 -3.49
CA LYS A 284 2.07 21.86 -2.99
C LYS A 284 3.01 20.82 -3.59
N GLU A 285 4.03 21.29 -4.32
CA GLU A 285 5.07 20.44 -4.92
C GLU A 285 5.82 19.57 -3.90
N GLU A 286 5.81 19.95 -2.62
CA GLU A 286 6.38 19.14 -1.54
C GLU A 286 5.75 17.75 -1.44
N TRP A 287 4.46 17.60 -1.76
CA TRP A 287 3.75 16.32 -1.74
C TRP A 287 4.25 15.39 -2.85
N ALA A 288 4.42 15.91 -4.07
CA ALA A 288 5.04 15.16 -5.16
C ALA A 288 6.50 14.83 -4.84
N HIS A 289 7.24 15.78 -4.26
CA HIS A 289 8.62 15.56 -3.85
C HIS A 289 8.74 14.42 -2.83
N ILE A 290 7.86 14.35 -1.82
CA ILE A 290 7.80 13.24 -0.86
C ILE A 290 7.67 11.89 -1.58
N LEU A 291 6.76 11.78 -2.56
CA LEU A 291 6.54 10.55 -3.32
C LEU A 291 7.68 10.20 -4.28
N ASN A 292 8.47 11.17 -4.75
CA ASN A 292 9.62 10.90 -5.61
C ASN A 292 10.85 10.38 -4.84
N ARG A 293 10.84 10.43 -3.50
CA ARG A 293 11.96 9.95 -2.67
C ARG A 293 11.89 8.47 -2.33
N VAL A 294 10.70 7.88 -2.39
CA VAL A 294 10.53 6.44 -2.15
C VAL A 294 10.94 5.63 -3.38
N SER A 295 11.18 4.33 -3.22
CA SER A 295 11.48 3.47 -4.37
C SER A 295 10.22 3.27 -5.23
N HIS A 296 10.25 3.83 -6.42
CA HIS A 296 9.14 3.85 -7.36
C HIS A 296 9.63 3.62 -8.80
N ARG A 297 8.72 3.25 -9.68
CA ARG A 297 8.90 3.41 -11.13
C ARG A 297 8.32 4.75 -11.56
N LYS A 298 8.60 5.20 -12.79
CA LYS A 298 8.01 6.44 -13.33
C LYS A 298 6.50 6.46 -13.10
N TYR A 299 5.97 7.57 -12.59
CA TYR A 299 4.56 7.69 -12.27
C TYR A 299 3.67 7.89 -13.51
N HIS A 300 2.42 7.44 -13.41
CA HIS A 300 1.32 7.67 -14.36
C HIS A 300 0.01 7.79 -13.58
N THR A 301 -0.98 8.43 -14.19
CA THR A 301 -2.39 8.47 -13.75
C THR A 301 -3.21 7.19 -14.03
N GLY A 302 -2.58 6.08 -14.42
CA GLY A 302 -3.27 4.88 -14.90
C GLY A 302 -4.32 5.17 -15.98
N PHE A 303 -5.52 4.62 -15.81
CA PHE A 303 -6.62 4.78 -16.78
C PHE A 303 -7.56 5.95 -16.46
N PHE A 304 -7.37 6.65 -15.33
CA PHE A 304 -8.30 7.67 -14.84
C PHE A 304 -8.65 8.75 -15.88
N LEU A 305 -7.69 9.14 -16.73
CA LEU A 305 -7.84 10.21 -17.72
C LEU A 305 -8.22 9.72 -19.13
N GLY A 306 -8.57 8.44 -19.31
CA GLY A 306 -8.98 7.89 -20.60
C GLY A 306 -7.86 7.73 -21.64
N LYS A 307 -6.66 8.24 -21.35
CA LYS A 307 -5.46 7.98 -22.15
C LYS A 307 -4.88 6.62 -21.77
N SER A 308 -5.20 5.59 -22.55
CA SER A 308 -4.50 4.31 -22.46
C SER A 308 -3.05 4.46 -22.92
N GLY A 309 -2.09 4.44 -22.00
CA GLY A 309 -0.72 4.03 -22.34
C GLY A 309 0.29 5.10 -22.75
N GLU A 310 0.31 6.29 -22.13
CA GLU A 310 1.56 7.04 -22.05
C GLU A 310 2.61 6.17 -21.31
N GLN A 311 3.51 5.51 -22.04
CA GLN A 311 4.57 4.64 -21.52
C GLN A 311 5.87 5.43 -21.29
N THR A 312 6.88 4.82 -20.68
CA THR A 312 8.22 5.43 -20.58
C THR A 312 9.06 4.86 -21.71
N TYR A 313 9.53 5.70 -22.61
CA TYR A 313 10.32 5.28 -23.78
C TYR A 313 11.81 5.08 -23.47
N ASP A 314 12.26 5.39 -22.24
CA ASP A 314 13.69 5.47 -21.92
C ASP A 314 14.17 4.47 -20.83
N VAL A 315 13.39 4.18 -19.78
CA VAL A 315 13.84 3.30 -18.66
C VAL A 315 12.67 2.67 -17.86
N SER A 316 12.75 1.37 -17.56
CA SER A 316 11.76 0.60 -16.75
C SER A 316 12.26 0.20 -15.35
N SER A 317 13.45 0.67 -14.96
CA SER A 317 14.08 0.36 -13.66
C SER A 317 13.50 1.19 -12.52
N TYR A 318 13.68 0.71 -11.29
CA TYR A 318 13.31 1.46 -10.09
C TYR A 318 14.22 2.68 -9.90
N ILE A 319 13.60 3.84 -9.66
CA ILE A 319 14.27 5.06 -9.24
C ILE A 319 14.39 5.00 -7.71
N ARG A 320 15.61 5.12 -7.19
CA ARG A 320 15.88 5.12 -5.75
C ARG A 320 17.03 6.07 -5.43
N ASN A 321 16.70 7.37 -5.39
CA ASN A 321 17.66 8.46 -5.18
C ASN A 321 17.83 8.84 -3.70
N TYR A 322 17.09 8.20 -2.78
CA TYR A 322 17.13 8.50 -1.36
C TYR A 322 17.15 7.20 -0.55
N ASP A 323 17.72 7.28 0.65
CA ASP A 323 17.70 6.21 1.64
C ASP A 323 17.25 6.75 3.00
N ILE A 324 16.43 5.95 3.70
CA ILE A 324 16.19 6.13 5.13
C ILE A 324 17.43 5.68 5.89
N VAL A 325 18.11 6.61 6.57
CA VAL A 325 19.35 6.30 7.30
C VAL A 325 19.08 5.92 8.75
N GLY A 326 18.00 6.42 9.33
CA GLY A 326 17.62 6.07 10.70
C GLY A 326 16.16 6.37 11.01
N MET A 327 15.71 5.82 12.14
CA MET A 327 14.40 6.07 12.72
C MET A 327 14.57 6.44 14.18
N VAL A 328 14.03 7.59 14.59
CA VAL A 328 14.14 8.08 15.96
C VAL A 328 13.36 7.18 16.91
N LYS A 329 13.97 6.82 18.04
CA LYS A 329 13.38 6.04 19.12
C LYS A 329 13.04 6.88 20.34
N SER A 330 13.87 7.87 20.63
CA SER A 330 13.64 8.82 21.73
C SER A 330 14.43 10.09 21.51
N TYR A 331 14.02 11.16 22.17
CA TYR A 331 14.75 12.43 22.21
C TYR A 331 14.72 12.96 23.64
N ASP A 332 15.89 13.31 24.15
CA ASP A 332 16.06 13.98 25.43
C ASP A 332 16.23 15.48 25.19
N ILE A 333 15.29 16.26 25.73
CA ILE A 333 15.23 17.72 25.56
C ILE A 333 16.33 18.46 26.35
N GLU A 334 16.78 17.92 27.48
CA GLU A 334 17.79 18.56 28.33
C GLU A 334 19.17 18.41 27.71
N THR A 335 19.48 17.20 27.27
CA THR A 335 20.76 16.89 26.64
C THR A 335 20.77 17.21 25.13
N LYS A 336 19.60 17.44 24.52
CA LYS A 336 19.40 17.61 23.08
C LYS A 336 19.91 16.41 22.27
N THR A 337 19.71 15.22 22.82
CA THR A 337 20.24 13.97 22.27
C THR A 337 19.10 13.09 21.78
N ALA A 338 19.15 12.72 20.50
CA ALA A 338 18.24 11.74 19.92
C ALA A 338 18.87 10.36 19.94
N THR A 339 18.12 9.32 20.34
CA THR A 339 18.48 7.93 20.11
C THR A 339 17.82 7.45 18.82
N VAL A 340 18.61 6.89 17.92
CA VAL A 340 18.21 6.55 16.55
C VAL A 340 18.55 5.09 16.25
N LEU A 341 17.57 4.36 15.71
CA LEU A 341 17.77 3.05 15.14
C LEU A 341 18.30 3.16 13.72
N GLN A 342 19.48 2.62 13.48
CA GLN A 342 20.11 2.63 12.17
C GLN A 342 19.33 1.78 11.16
N LYS A 343 19.15 2.33 9.96
CA LYS A 343 18.56 1.64 8.79
C LYS A 343 19.56 1.55 7.64
N ASN A 344 20.26 2.65 7.33
CA ASN A 344 21.33 2.69 6.32
C ASN A 344 22.51 3.52 6.85
N ARG A 345 23.63 3.49 6.12
CA ARG A 345 24.86 4.16 6.52
C ARG A 345 24.68 5.68 6.59
N VAL A 346 25.16 6.30 7.67
CA VAL A 346 25.19 7.75 7.88
C VAL A 346 26.48 8.15 8.61
N PHE A 347 27.00 9.33 8.30
CA PHE A 347 28.25 9.88 8.84
C PHE A 347 27.97 11.09 9.74
N GLU A 348 28.86 11.34 10.70
CA GLU A 348 28.90 12.62 11.40
C GLU A 348 29.19 13.75 10.39
N GLY A 349 28.48 14.87 10.50
CA GLY A 349 28.51 15.99 9.57
C GLY A 349 27.53 15.90 8.40
N ASP A 350 26.83 14.78 8.21
CA ASP A 350 25.77 14.68 7.21
C ASP A 350 24.58 15.57 7.59
N THR A 351 23.99 16.26 6.61
CA THR A 351 22.65 16.85 6.75
C THR A 351 21.60 15.85 6.25
N VAL A 352 20.58 15.59 7.06
CA VAL A 352 19.48 14.68 6.75
C VAL A 352 18.15 15.42 6.84
N GLU A 353 17.21 15.04 5.98
CA GLU A 353 15.83 15.54 6.03
C GLU A 353 15.02 14.66 6.99
N VAL A 354 14.20 15.28 7.83
CA VAL A 354 13.30 14.63 8.76
C VAL A 354 11.90 14.57 8.15
N LEU A 355 11.41 13.36 7.90
CA LEU A 355 10.01 13.11 7.56
C LEU A 355 9.22 12.85 8.85
N ARG A 356 8.28 13.74 9.14
CA ARG A 356 7.42 13.73 10.32
C ARG A 356 5.95 13.82 9.94
N ALA A 357 5.09 13.12 10.66
CA ALA A 357 3.64 13.21 10.48
C ALA A 357 3.09 14.61 10.85
N TYR A 358 2.12 15.11 10.09
CA TYR A 358 1.37 16.37 10.35
C TYR A 358 2.20 17.67 10.44
N THR A 359 3.47 17.66 10.06
CA THR A 359 4.31 18.88 10.00
C THR A 359 5.11 18.92 8.71
N PRO A 360 5.46 20.10 8.18
CA PRO A 360 6.43 20.20 7.09
C PRO A 360 7.73 19.46 7.42
N ASN A 361 8.39 18.91 6.40
CA ASN A 361 9.70 18.31 6.59
C ASN A 361 10.74 19.41 6.85
N PHE A 362 11.79 19.07 7.59
CA PHE A 362 12.88 19.98 7.91
C PHE A 362 14.20 19.22 7.95
N SER A 363 15.32 19.93 7.82
CA SER A 363 16.64 19.31 7.84
C SER A 363 17.32 19.46 9.20
N VAL A 364 18.12 18.46 9.56
CA VAL A 364 18.99 18.46 10.74
C VAL A 364 20.37 17.95 10.38
N ASP A 365 21.38 18.44 11.09
CA ASP A 365 22.76 17.96 10.96
C ASP A 365 23.05 16.85 11.97
N ILE A 366 23.73 15.81 11.52
CA ILE A 366 24.20 14.72 12.36
C ILE A 366 25.46 15.19 13.09
N LYS A 367 25.36 15.51 14.38
CA LYS A 367 26.49 15.94 15.23
C LYS A 367 26.73 14.98 16.38
N GLU A 368 27.99 14.86 16.81
CA GLU A 368 28.40 14.06 17.97
C GLU A 368 27.86 12.62 17.92
N LEU A 369 28.12 11.92 16.81
CA LEU A 369 27.57 10.59 16.60
C LEU A 369 28.24 9.58 17.55
N PHE A 370 27.41 8.80 18.25
CA PHE A 370 27.88 7.91 19.33
C PHE A 370 27.22 6.53 19.25
N ASP A 371 28.03 5.46 19.31
CA ASP A 371 27.56 4.08 19.29
C ASP A 371 27.14 3.65 20.70
N VAL A 372 25.84 3.38 20.90
CA VAL A 372 25.26 3.08 22.23
C VAL A 372 25.80 1.76 22.79
N GLU A 373 25.96 0.74 21.96
CA GLU A 373 26.39 -0.59 22.41
C GLU A 373 27.87 -0.60 22.79
N LYS A 374 28.71 0.07 21.98
CA LYS A 374 30.15 0.11 22.20
C LYS A 374 30.57 1.19 23.18
N ASN A 375 29.67 2.13 23.50
CA ASN A 375 29.92 3.27 24.36
C ASN A 375 31.12 4.12 23.89
N VAL A 376 31.19 4.40 22.59
CA VAL A 376 32.27 5.19 21.98
C VAL A 376 31.73 6.16 20.94
N LYS A 377 32.39 7.31 20.80
CA LYS A 377 32.17 8.23 19.67
C LYS A 377 32.63 7.57 18.37
N VAL A 378 31.85 7.68 17.31
CA VAL A 378 32.20 7.13 15.99
C VAL A 378 31.81 8.12 14.89
N ASP A 379 32.57 8.17 13.80
CA ASP A 379 32.28 9.07 12.69
C ASP A 379 31.24 8.50 11.71
N VAL A 380 30.82 7.24 11.91
CA VAL A 380 29.91 6.53 11.02
C VAL A 380 29.03 5.52 11.76
N ALA A 381 27.72 5.52 11.46
CA ALA A 381 26.80 4.44 11.83
C ALA A 381 26.57 3.53 10.62
N ASN A 382 27.11 2.30 10.64
CA ASN A 382 27.09 1.37 9.50
C ASN A 382 26.77 -0.08 9.88
N ARG A 383 26.44 -0.37 11.14
CA ARG A 383 26.03 -1.69 11.59
C ARG A 383 24.51 -1.79 11.54
N ALA A 384 23.99 -2.77 10.80
CA ALA A 384 22.55 -2.95 10.64
C ALA A 384 21.85 -3.04 12.00
N GLN A 385 20.79 -2.25 12.19
CA GLN A 385 19.99 -2.21 13.43
C GLN A 385 20.73 -1.71 14.68
N MET A 386 21.92 -1.09 14.56
CA MET A 386 22.57 -0.49 15.72
C MET A 386 21.77 0.71 16.26
N LEU A 387 21.79 0.88 17.57
CA LEU A 387 21.36 2.12 18.19
C LEU A 387 22.56 3.08 18.26
N PHE A 388 22.36 4.29 17.76
CA PHE A 388 23.31 5.37 17.90
C PHE A 388 22.60 6.60 18.46
N THR A 389 23.38 7.54 19.02
CA THR A 389 22.86 8.84 19.41
C THR A 389 23.48 9.96 18.60
N ILE A 390 22.73 11.06 18.47
CA ILE A 390 23.12 12.28 17.78
C ILE A 390 22.69 13.49 18.61
N LYS A 391 23.49 14.55 18.58
CA LYS A 391 23.11 15.87 19.11
C LYS A 391 22.37 16.67 18.06
N VAL A 392 21.15 17.09 18.37
CA VAL A 392 20.29 17.86 17.47
C VAL A 392 19.51 18.90 18.27
N ASP A 393 19.65 20.18 17.90
CA ASP A 393 18.97 21.29 18.60
C ASP A 393 17.46 21.30 18.39
N THR A 394 17.00 20.84 17.22
CA THR A 394 15.59 20.71 16.90
C THR A 394 15.02 19.44 17.56
N PRO A 395 13.95 19.54 18.37
CA PRO A 395 13.34 18.37 18.99
C PRO A 395 12.87 17.34 17.97
N LEU A 396 13.23 16.07 18.20
CA LEU A 396 12.81 14.93 17.39
C LEU A 396 11.73 14.11 18.10
N ASN A 397 10.80 13.55 17.32
CA ASN A 397 9.72 12.72 17.82
C ASN A 397 10.05 11.24 17.57
N GLU A 398 9.50 10.35 18.40
CA GLU A 398 9.52 8.92 18.11
C GLU A 398 8.94 8.65 16.70
N ASN A 399 9.58 7.74 15.96
CA ASN A 399 9.26 7.38 14.57
C ASN A 399 9.52 8.43 13.50
N ASP A 400 10.11 9.59 13.84
CA ASP A 400 10.70 10.47 12.83
C ASP A 400 11.70 9.69 11.97
N MET A 401 11.57 9.83 10.64
CA MET A 401 12.43 9.15 9.69
C MET A 401 13.50 10.09 9.17
N LEU A 402 14.77 9.72 9.33
CA LEU A 402 15.91 10.47 8.82
C LEU A 402 16.22 10.00 7.39
N ILE A 403 16.14 10.91 6.42
CA ILE A 403 16.25 10.63 5.00
C ILE A 403 17.49 11.35 4.45
N LYS A 404 18.29 10.63 3.68
CA LYS A 404 19.47 11.16 3.01
C LYS A 404 19.37 10.95 1.50
N GLY A 405 19.65 11.98 0.72
CA GLY A 405 19.84 11.87 -0.72
C GLY A 405 21.09 11.06 -1.06
N LYS A 406 21.01 10.20 -2.07
CA LYS A 406 22.18 9.53 -2.63
C LYS A 406 22.97 10.55 -3.44
N ILE A 407 24.23 10.73 -3.07
CA ILE A 407 25.20 11.39 -3.94
C ILE A 407 25.57 10.36 -5.00
N ASN A 408 25.28 10.65 -6.27
CA ASN A 408 25.69 9.80 -7.40
C ASN A 408 27.21 9.80 -7.55
#